data_AF-G9HNY7-F1
#
_entry.id   AF-G9HNY7-F1
#
_cell.length_a   1.000
_cell.length_b   1.000
_cell.length_c   1.000
_cell.angle_alpha   90.00
_cell.angle_beta   90.00
_cell.angle_gamma   90.00
#
_symmetry.space_group_name_H-M   'P 1'
#
loop_
_entity.id
_entity.type
_entity.pdbx_description
1 polymer ?
#
loop_
_entity_poly.entity_id
_entity_poly.type
_entity_poly.pdbx_seq_one_letter_code
_entity_poly.pdbx_strand_id
1 'polypeptide(L)'
;SLFIAAGVSEAIFTGVVSWIPPHPNMPLSIHNPPSGTIPKTIYILTHSSAAQLYSGRIESILFAPPNPIIALIGTTIIFLFVAYVQSIKIELPLAHERARGARGRYPIKLMYSSNIPVILTSALLANVAMWSILFWSNPTLSQIPILGHNPWLGAYPTPQQAAEWGIKTTTPIGGIAYYLNRVRGLSYWLLPLINPQAYHYVFTYQTYWMLVGNVVIFVSFMIGMSIIFAKFWIETANMNAKAIAKQIQSSGMQIPGFRRSPAVLEKILNKYIPAVTIFSGAAVGALAAFADLIGTVGNTSGTGVLLTVGI
;
A
#
# COMPACT_ATOMS: atom_id res chain seq x y z
N SER A 1 -7.34 -15.60 -3.64
CA SER A 1 -6.34 -15.11 -2.67
C SER A 1 -4.96 -15.66 -2.98
N LEU A 2 -4.78 -16.99 -3.12
CA LEU A 2 -3.49 -17.62 -3.41
C LEU A 2 -2.76 -17.05 -4.64
N PHE A 3 -3.46 -16.81 -5.75
CA PHE A 3 -2.86 -16.21 -6.96
C PHE A 3 -2.36 -14.78 -6.74
N ILE A 4 -3.04 -14.00 -5.90
CA ILE A 4 -2.61 -12.62 -5.58
C ILE A 4 -1.34 -12.68 -4.72
N ALA A 5 -1.32 -13.53 -3.70
CA ALA A 5 -0.14 -13.74 -2.86
C ALA A 5 1.05 -14.26 -3.67
N ALA A 6 0.81 -15.19 -4.61
CA ALA A 6 1.82 -15.72 -5.51
C ALA A 6 2.39 -14.62 -6.44
N GLY A 7 1.53 -13.82 -7.08
CA GLY A 7 1.97 -12.75 -7.97
C GLY A 7 2.74 -11.64 -7.24
N VAL A 8 2.35 -11.29 -6.01
CA VAL A 8 3.12 -10.37 -5.17
C VAL A 8 4.46 -10.99 -4.77
N SER A 9 4.49 -12.26 -4.38
CA SER A 9 5.71 -12.95 -3.98
C SER A 9 6.69 -13.09 -5.16
N GLU A 10 6.17 -13.35 -6.36
CA GLU A 10 6.94 -13.35 -7.60
C GLU A 10 7.54 -11.96 -7.89
N ALA A 11 6.75 -10.89 -7.75
CA ALA A 11 7.25 -9.52 -7.94
C ALA A 11 8.37 -9.18 -6.94
N ILE A 12 8.22 -9.55 -5.66
CA ILE A 12 9.27 -9.36 -4.65
C ILE A 12 10.52 -10.18 -5.01
N PHE A 13 10.36 -11.47 -5.34
CA PHE A 13 11.48 -12.35 -5.65
C PHE A 13 12.25 -11.88 -6.90
N THR A 14 11.54 -11.57 -7.98
CA THR A 14 12.14 -11.02 -9.21
C THR A 14 12.79 -9.67 -8.95
N GLY A 15 12.18 -8.81 -8.12
CA GLY A 15 12.78 -7.54 -7.72
C GLY A 15 14.08 -7.69 -6.91
N VAL A 16 14.29 -8.81 -6.23
CA VAL A 16 15.54 -9.09 -5.49
C VAL A 16 16.61 -9.72 -6.38
N VAL A 17 16.23 -10.72 -7.19
CA VAL A 17 17.19 -11.66 -7.83
C VAL A 17 17.34 -11.47 -9.34
N SER A 18 16.51 -10.65 -10.00
CA SER A 18 16.54 -10.52 -11.46
C SER A 18 17.86 -9.98 -12.00
N TRP A 19 18.45 -10.71 -12.96
CA TRP A 19 19.61 -10.29 -13.74
C TRP A 19 19.23 -9.49 -15.00
N ILE A 20 17.94 -9.37 -15.29
CA ILE A 20 17.45 -8.69 -16.49
C ILE A 20 17.62 -7.19 -16.32
N PRO A 21 18.26 -6.47 -17.26
CA PRO A 21 18.38 -5.02 -17.18
C PRO A 21 17.05 -4.30 -17.47
N PRO A 22 16.85 -3.06 -16.97
CA PRO A 22 15.67 -2.25 -17.23
C PRO A 22 15.41 -1.96 -18.72
N HIS A 23 16.48 -1.84 -19.50
CA HIS A 23 16.41 -1.65 -20.95
C HIS A 23 16.96 -2.91 -21.65
N PRO A 24 16.08 -3.82 -22.11
CA PRO A 24 16.50 -5.08 -22.75
C PRO A 24 17.29 -4.87 -24.05
N ASN A 25 17.09 -3.72 -24.70
CA ASN A 25 17.71 -3.37 -25.98
C ASN A 25 19.14 -2.81 -25.82
N MET A 26 19.61 -2.60 -24.59
CA MET A 26 20.96 -2.10 -24.30
C MET A 26 21.77 -3.21 -23.60
N PRO A 27 23.09 -3.30 -23.87
CA PRO A 27 23.93 -4.28 -23.20
C PRO A 27 24.01 -4.00 -21.70
N LEU A 28 24.35 -5.04 -20.93
CA LEU A 28 24.60 -4.93 -19.50
C LEU A 28 25.79 -4.00 -19.28
N SER A 29 25.57 -2.92 -18.53
CA SER A 29 26.61 -1.92 -18.29
C SER A 29 26.37 -1.20 -16.97
N ILE A 30 27.31 -0.39 -16.53
CA ILE A 30 27.17 0.43 -15.31
C ILE A 30 26.02 1.46 -15.44
N HIS A 31 25.60 1.77 -16.67
CA HIS A 31 24.46 2.64 -16.98
C HIS A 31 23.16 1.85 -17.20
N ASN A 32 23.25 0.54 -17.42
CA ASN A 32 22.11 -0.38 -17.55
C ASN A 32 22.37 -1.62 -16.68
N PRO A 33 22.44 -1.47 -15.34
CA PRO A 33 22.73 -2.57 -14.44
C PRO A 33 21.55 -3.55 -14.36
N PRO A 34 21.77 -4.76 -13.83
CA PRO A 34 20.68 -5.67 -13.48
C PRO A 34 19.55 -4.99 -12.69
N SER A 35 18.29 -5.38 -12.92
CA SER A 35 17.14 -4.79 -12.23
C SER A 35 16.95 -5.28 -10.79
N GLY A 36 17.47 -6.46 -10.45
CA GLY A 36 17.36 -7.04 -9.11
C GLY A 36 18.27 -6.33 -8.09
N THR A 37 17.79 -6.11 -6.86
CA THR A 37 18.56 -5.41 -5.82
C THR A 37 19.92 -6.06 -5.56
N ILE A 38 19.99 -7.39 -5.43
CA ILE A 38 21.23 -8.10 -5.13
C ILE A 38 22.17 -8.09 -6.35
N PRO A 39 21.74 -8.54 -7.55
CA PRO A 39 22.59 -8.49 -8.75
C PRO A 39 23.09 -7.08 -9.07
N LYS A 40 22.24 -6.04 -8.93
CA LYS A 40 22.63 -4.64 -9.13
C LYS A 40 23.77 -4.24 -8.20
N THR A 41 23.64 -4.57 -6.92
CA THR A 41 24.63 -4.24 -5.90
C THR A 41 25.96 -4.91 -6.20
N ILE A 42 25.94 -6.22 -6.49
CA ILE A 42 27.15 -6.99 -6.84
C ILE A 42 27.79 -6.44 -8.11
N TYR A 43 26.98 -6.16 -9.14
CA TYR A 43 27.48 -5.70 -10.43
C TYR A 43 28.16 -4.32 -10.33
N ILE A 44 27.54 -3.36 -9.64
CA ILE A 44 28.10 -2.03 -9.47
C ILE A 44 29.37 -2.10 -8.61
N LEU A 45 29.42 -2.92 -7.56
CA LEU A 45 30.61 -3.09 -6.72
C LEU A 45 31.78 -3.73 -7.46
N THR A 46 31.51 -4.67 -8.37
CA THR A 46 32.56 -5.42 -9.10
C THR A 46 33.08 -4.71 -10.34
N HIS A 47 32.25 -3.88 -10.99
CA HIS A 47 32.59 -3.23 -12.27
C HIS A 47 32.91 -1.73 -12.13
N SER A 48 32.82 -1.15 -10.93
CA SER A 48 33.15 0.26 -10.69
C SER A 48 34.52 0.42 -10.04
N SER A 49 35.28 1.46 -10.41
CA SER A 49 36.52 1.81 -9.71
C SER A 49 36.25 2.44 -8.34
N ALA A 50 37.23 2.41 -7.44
CA ALA A 50 37.08 3.01 -6.10
C ALA A 50 36.72 4.51 -6.13
N ALA A 51 37.24 5.24 -7.13
CA ALA A 51 36.90 6.65 -7.35
C ALA A 51 35.42 6.84 -7.75
N GLN A 52 34.89 5.95 -8.58
CA GLN A 52 33.47 5.98 -9.01
C GLN A 52 32.52 5.56 -7.89
N LEU A 53 32.94 4.65 -7.01
CA LEU A 53 32.17 4.27 -5.82
C LEU A 53 31.99 5.46 -4.88
N TYR A 54 33.06 6.24 -4.66
CA TYR A 54 33.01 7.46 -3.85
C TYR A 54 32.22 8.60 -4.50
N SER A 55 32.20 8.69 -5.84
CA SER A 55 31.52 9.76 -6.58
C SER A 55 30.00 9.57 -6.74
N GLY A 56 29.32 8.96 -5.76
CA GLY A 56 27.85 8.83 -5.74
C GLY A 56 27.28 7.50 -6.27
N ARG A 57 28.11 6.51 -6.64
CA ARG A 57 27.57 5.19 -7.04
C ARG A 57 27.01 4.39 -5.86
N ILE A 58 27.53 4.60 -4.65
CA ILE A 58 26.92 4.05 -3.42
C ILE A 58 25.49 4.61 -3.24
N GLU A 59 25.29 5.91 -3.45
CA GLU A 59 23.96 6.54 -3.39
C GLU A 59 23.02 5.93 -4.44
N SER A 60 23.54 5.63 -5.64
CA SER A 60 22.75 4.96 -6.70
C SER A 60 22.32 3.53 -6.35
N ILE A 61 23.13 2.80 -5.58
CA ILE A 61 22.77 1.47 -5.06
C ILE A 61 21.70 1.60 -3.97
N LEU A 62 21.87 2.57 -3.08
CA LEU A 62 21.02 2.75 -1.90
C LEU A 62 19.65 3.34 -2.23
N PHE A 63 19.56 4.26 -3.19
CA PHE A 63 18.37 5.07 -3.43
C PHE A 63 17.88 5.13 -4.88
N ALA A 64 18.74 4.89 -5.87
CA ALA A 64 18.30 5.04 -7.26
C ALA A 64 17.50 3.81 -7.74
N PRO A 65 16.43 4.01 -8.53
CA PRO A 65 15.78 2.92 -9.25
C PRO A 65 16.72 2.31 -10.30
N PRO A 66 16.53 1.05 -10.73
CA PRO A 66 15.54 0.07 -10.26
C PRO A 66 15.91 -0.55 -8.90
N ASN A 67 14.89 -0.97 -8.13
CA ASN A 67 14.95 -1.75 -6.88
C ASN A 67 16.13 -1.41 -5.93
N PRO A 68 16.14 -0.22 -5.32
CA PRO A 68 17.21 0.18 -4.41
C PRO A 68 17.27 -0.66 -3.13
N ILE A 69 18.43 -0.71 -2.47
CA ILE A 69 18.59 -1.45 -1.19
C ILE A 69 17.61 -0.94 -0.12
N ILE A 70 17.34 0.36 -0.09
CA ILE A 70 16.40 0.92 0.88
C ILE A 70 14.98 0.34 0.72
N ALA A 71 14.58 -0.03 -0.50
CA ALA A 71 13.28 -0.66 -0.74
C ALA A 71 13.27 -2.10 -0.21
N LEU A 72 14.39 -2.82 -0.25
CA LEU A 72 14.51 -4.17 0.33
C LEU A 72 14.42 -4.10 1.85
N ILE A 73 15.22 -3.24 2.47
CA ILE A 73 15.18 -3.02 3.91
C ILE A 73 13.78 -2.56 4.34
N GLY A 74 13.19 -1.61 3.61
CA GLY A 74 11.83 -1.12 3.85
C GLY A 74 10.79 -2.22 3.77
N THR A 75 10.83 -3.05 2.72
CA THR A 75 9.91 -4.19 2.56
C THR A 75 10.05 -5.18 3.72
N THR A 76 11.28 -5.53 4.12
CA THR A 76 11.52 -6.44 5.25
C THR A 76 11.00 -5.88 6.58
N ILE A 77 11.30 -4.61 6.88
CA ILE A 77 10.84 -3.95 8.12
C ILE A 77 9.31 -3.93 8.16
N ILE A 78 8.66 -3.53 7.06
CA ILE A 78 7.20 -3.45 6.98
C ILE A 78 6.58 -4.83 7.09
N PHE A 79 7.14 -5.83 6.43
CA PHE A 79 6.67 -7.22 6.53
C PHE A 79 6.67 -7.69 7.99
N LEU A 80 7.80 -7.53 8.69
CA LEU A 80 7.92 -7.92 10.10
C LEU A 80 6.97 -7.14 11.00
N PHE A 81 6.84 -5.82 10.76
CA PHE A 81 5.94 -4.97 11.52
C PHE A 81 4.47 -5.36 11.32
N VAL A 82 4.04 -5.60 10.08
CA VAL A 82 2.69 -6.04 9.76
C VAL A 82 2.40 -7.40 10.39
N ALA A 83 3.33 -8.35 10.26
CA ALA A 83 3.19 -9.68 10.86
C ALA A 83 3.03 -9.58 12.39
N TYR A 84 3.81 -8.71 13.04
CA TYR A 84 3.69 -8.43 14.46
C TYR A 84 2.30 -7.85 14.80
N VAL A 85 1.86 -6.79 14.13
CA VAL A 85 0.58 -6.12 14.43
C VAL A 85 -0.62 -7.03 14.15
N GLN A 86 -0.57 -7.87 13.10
CA GLN A 86 -1.63 -8.83 12.80
C GLN A 86 -1.74 -9.95 13.85
N SER A 87 -0.66 -10.24 14.58
CA SER A 87 -0.68 -11.25 15.66
C SER A 87 -1.38 -10.76 16.94
N ILE A 88 -1.57 -9.44 17.09
CA ILE A 88 -2.16 -8.84 18.29
C ILE A 88 -3.67 -9.11 18.34
N LYS A 89 -4.13 -9.68 19.45
CA LYS A 89 -5.53 -10.00 19.71
C LYS A 89 -5.88 -9.78 21.17
N ILE A 90 -7.13 -9.37 21.40
CA ILE A 90 -7.73 -9.25 22.73
C ILE A 90 -8.64 -10.46 22.92
N GLU A 91 -8.42 -11.22 24.00
CA GLU A 91 -9.20 -12.42 24.28
C GLU A 91 -10.32 -12.13 25.29
N LEU A 92 -11.57 -12.31 24.88
CA LEU A 92 -12.72 -12.22 25.76
C LEU A 92 -13.00 -13.57 26.42
N PRO A 93 -13.05 -13.67 27.76
CA PRO A 93 -13.36 -14.92 28.43
C PRO A 93 -14.83 -15.27 28.25
N LEU A 94 -15.08 -16.50 27.82
CA LEU A 94 -16.41 -17.08 27.71
C LEU A 94 -16.48 -18.37 28.54
N ALA A 95 -17.65 -18.70 29.05
CA ALA A 95 -17.93 -19.98 29.70
C ALA A 95 -19.13 -20.65 29.04
N HIS A 96 -19.09 -21.97 28.98
CA HIS A 96 -20.23 -22.74 28.54
C HIS A 96 -21.24 -22.86 29.68
N GLU A 97 -22.52 -22.66 29.36
CA GLU A 97 -23.58 -22.66 30.37
C GLU A 97 -23.88 -24.07 30.90
N ARG A 98 -23.96 -25.06 30.00
CA ARG A 98 -24.40 -26.43 30.31
C ARG A 98 -23.27 -27.34 30.78
N ALA A 99 -22.06 -27.14 30.24
CA ALA A 99 -20.88 -27.91 30.61
C ALA A 99 -20.10 -27.14 31.68
N ARG A 100 -20.37 -27.44 32.94
CA ARG A 100 -19.64 -26.85 34.07
C ARG A 100 -18.14 -27.07 33.90
N GLY A 101 -17.36 -26.00 34.03
CA GLY A 101 -15.89 -26.02 33.89
C GLY A 101 -15.37 -25.77 32.46
N ALA A 102 -16.22 -25.89 31.42
CA ALA A 102 -15.80 -25.57 30.06
C ALA A 102 -15.71 -24.05 29.88
N ARG A 103 -14.47 -23.54 29.74
CA ARG A 103 -14.17 -22.14 29.47
C ARG A 103 -13.55 -22.02 28.07
N GLY A 104 -14.03 -21.05 27.31
CA GLY A 104 -13.48 -20.68 26.01
C GLY A 104 -12.96 -19.25 26.04
N ARG A 105 -12.19 -18.88 25.02
CA ARG A 105 -11.78 -17.50 24.79
C ARG A 105 -12.19 -17.11 23.37
N TYR A 106 -12.83 -15.95 23.23
CA TYR A 106 -13.16 -15.40 21.92
C TYR A 106 -12.13 -14.32 21.56
N PRO A 107 -11.25 -14.57 20.60
CA PRO A 107 -10.24 -13.60 20.21
C PRO A 107 -10.82 -12.54 19.28
N ILE A 108 -10.74 -11.28 19.70
CA ILE A 108 -10.95 -10.12 18.84
C ILE A 108 -9.57 -9.66 18.35
N LYS A 109 -9.27 -9.90 17.07
CA LYS A 109 -8.03 -9.42 16.45
C LYS A 109 -8.02 -7.89 16.44
N LEU A 110 -6.85 -7.29 16.67
CA LEU A 110 -6.68 -5.84 16.55
C LEU A 110 -6.95 -5.39 15.11
N MET A 111 -6.47 -6.16 14.14
CA MET A 111 -6.82 -6.03 12.72
C MET A 111 -8.15 -6.72 12.42
N TYR A 112 -9.22 -6.17 12.99
CA TYR A 112 -10.55 -6.79 12.99
C TYR A 112 -11.18 -6.93 11.60
N SER A 113 -11.04 -5.89 10.77
CA SER A 113 -11.52 -5.90 9.37
C SER A 113 -10.55 -6.59 8.39
N SER A 114 -9.47 -7.21 8.89
CA SER A 114 -8.40 -7.79 8.07
C SER A 114 -7.83 -6.76 7.08
N ASN A 115 -7.31 -7.22 5.93
CA ASN A 115 -6.73 -6.39 4.89
C ASN A 115 -7.76 -5.84 3.88
N ILE A 116 -9.03 -6.24 3.99
CA ILE A 116 -10.07 -5.95 3.00
C ILE A 116 -10.30 -4.45 2.75
N PRO A 117 -10.32 -3.57 3.77
CA PRO A 117 -10.54 -2.14 3.54
C PRO A 117 -9.49 -1.49 2.65
N VAL A 118 -8.25 -1.93 2.77
CA VAL A 118 -7.14 -1.44 1.94
C VAL A 118 -7.20 -2.01 0.52
N ILE A 119 -7.68 -3.25 0.34
CA ILE A 119 -7.95 -3.82 -1.00
C ILE A 119 -8.99 -2.95 -1.72
N LEU A 120 -10.11 -2.66 -1.05
CA LEU A 120 -11.20 -1.87 -1.62
C LEU A 120 -10.75 -0.44 -1.94
N THR A 121 -9.95 0.18 -1.07
CA THR A 121 -9.37 1.51 -1.31
C THR A 121 -8.43 1.49 -2.52
N SER A 122 -7.56 0.49 -2.62
CA SER A 122 -6.61 0.36 -3.74
C SER A 122 -7.31 0.10 -5.07
N ALA A 123 -8.38 -0.71 -5.05
CA ALA A 123 -9.22 -0.94 -6.22
C ALA A 123 -9.95 0.35 -6.67
N LEU A 124 -10.44 1.14 -5.71
CA LEU A 124 -11.03 2.45 -6.01
C LEU A 124 -10.01 3.38 -6.67
N LEU A 125 -8.80 3.49 -6.10
CA LEU A 125 -7.72 4.30 -6.67
C LEU A 125 -7.33 3.83 -8.08
N ALA A 126 -7.22 2.52 -8.29
CA ALA A 126 -6.93 1.95 -9.60
C ALA A 126 -8.03 2.29 -10.62
N ASN A 127 -9.31 2.22 -10.23
CA ASN A 127 -10.43 2.61 -11.08
C ASN A 127 -10.39 4.11 -11.39
N VAL A 128 -10.14 4.97 -10.40
CA VAL A 128 -10.02 6.42 -10.62
C VAL A 128 -8.89 6.74 -11.60
N ALA A 129 -7.72 6.11 -11.44
CA ALA A 129 -6.59 6.28 -12.35
C ALA A 129 -6.93 5.78 -13.76
N MET A 130 -7.57 4.61 -13.89
CA MET A 130 -8.00 4.04 -15.16
C MET A 130 -8.99 4.95 -15.89
N TRP A 131 -10.03 5.43 -15.21
CA TRP A 131 -11.00 6.34 -15.81
C TRP A 131 -10.38 7.68 -16.19
N SER A 132 -9.50 8.21 -15.32
CA SER A 132 -8.80 9.46 -15.60
C SER A 132 -7.97 9.38 -16.89
N ILE A 133 -7.18 8.32 -17.09
CA ILE A 133 -6.41 8.17 -18.32
C ILE A 133 -7.31 7.88 -19.53
N LEU A 134 -8.43 7.16 -19.36
CA LEU A 134 -9.38 6.90 -20.44
C LEU A 134 -10.05 8.19 -20.94
N PHE A 135 -10.48 9.08 -20.04
CA PHE A 135 -11.06 10.38 -20.41
C PHE A 135 -10.06 11.33 -21.06
N TRP A 136 -8.76 11.11 -20.84
CA TRP A 136 -7.69 11.90 -21.47
C TRP A 136 -7.23 11.33 -22.81
N SER A 137 -7.08 10.01 -22.92
CA SER A 137 -6.40 9.36 -24.06
C SER A 137 -7.35 8.78 -25.11
N ASN A 138 -8.59 8.43 -24.76
CA ASN A 138 -9.51 7.78 -25.69
C ASN A 138 -10.21 8.83 -26.60
N PRO A 139 -10.11 8.73 -27.94
CA PRO A 139 -10.68 9.69 -28.88
C PRO A 139 -12.18 9.97 -28.74
N THR A 140 -12.98 9.02 -28.23
CA THR A 140 -14.43 9.19 -28.07
C THR A 140 -14.80 9.79 -26.71
N LEU A 141 -14.20 9.27 -25.63
CA LEU A 141 -14.47 9.74 -24.27
C LEU A 141 -13.86 11.11 -23.99
N SER A 142 -12.84 11.48 -24.74
CA SER A 142 -12.19 12.77 -24.62
C SER A 142 -13.01 13.94 -25.17
N GLN A 143 -14.10 13.65 -25.90
CA GLN A 143 -15.04 14.62 -26.43
C GLN A 143 -16.27 14.82 -25.52
N ILE A 144 -16.37 14.07 -24.41
CA ILE A 144 -17.47 14.23 -23.45
C ILE A 144 -17.37 15.61 -22.81
N PRO A 145 -18.42 16.46 -22.88
CA PRO A 145 -18.44 17.74 -22.21
C PRO A 145 -18.11 17.60 -20.72
N ILE A 146 -17.28 18.51 -20.18
CA ILE A 146 -16.87 18.61 -18.76
C ILE A 146 -15.85 17.55 -18.32
N LEU A 147 -15.94 16.30 -18.79
CA LEU A 147 -15.09 15.19 -18.34
C LEU A 147 -13.89 14.93 -19.25
N GLY A 148 -14.06 15.07 -20.57
CA GLY A 148 -13.00 14.85 -21.55
C GLY A 148 -11.90 15.91 -21.46
N HIS A 149 -10.64 15.49 -21.44
CA HIS A 149 -9.46 16.37 -21.32
C HIS A 149 -9.48 17.38 -20.15
N ASN A 150 -10.25 17.13 -19.09
CA ASN A 150 -10.32 18.08 -17.99
C ASN A 150 -9.03 18.03 -17.15
N PRO A 151 -8.25 19.14 -17.07
CA PRO A 151 -7.00 19.17 -16.31
C PRO A 151 -7.20 18.94 -14.81
N TRP A 152 -8.41 19.17 -14.27
CA TRP A 152 -8.73 18.89 -12.88
C TRP A 152 -8.89 17.40 -12.58
N LEU A 153 -9.38 16.59 -13.52
CA LEU A 153 -9.53 15.15 -13.33
C LEU A 153 -8.17 14.44 -13.42
N GLY A 154 -7.38 14.79 -14.43
CA GLY A 154 -6.03 14.31 -14.58
C GLY A 154 -5.41 14.85 -15.86
N ALA A 155 -4.19 15.34 -15.78
CA ALA A 155 -3.38 15.70 -16.94
C ALA A 155 -2.33 14.61 -17.16
N TYR A 156 -2.11 14.21 -18.41
CA TYR A 156 -1.11 13.21 -18.79
C TYR A 156 -0.17 13.78 -19.85
N PRO A 157 1.11 13.40 -19.83
CA PRO A 157 2.11 13.92 -20.76
C PRO A 157 1.86 13.40 -22.19
N THR A 158 2.17 14.22 -23.19
CA THR A 158 2.19 13.76 -24.58
C THR A 158 3.35 12.78 -24.80
N PRO A 159 3.32 11.93 -25.85
CA PRO A 159 4.40 10.98 -26.14
C PRO A 159 5.79 11.63 -26.25
N GLN A 160 5.85 12.89 -26.71
CA GLN A 160 7.09 13.67 -26.82
C GLN A 160 7.59 14.10 -25.43
N GLN A 161 6.72 14.66 -24.59
CA GLN A 161 7.06 15.06 -23.22
C GLN A 161 7.44 13.85 -22.34
N ALA A 162 6.77 12.71 -22.55
CA ALA A 162 7.10 11.47 -21.85
C ALA A 162 8.53 10.98 -22.18
N ALA A 163 8.96 11.13 -23.44
CA ALA A 163 10.30 10.79 -23.87
C ALA A 163 11.36 11.76 -23.31
N GLU A 164 11.05 13.06 -23.24
CA GLU A 164 11.95 14.08 -22.68
C GLU A 164 12.15 13.94 -21.16
N TRP A 165 11.08 13.64 -20.43
CA TRP A 165 11.13 13.55 -18.96
C TRP A 165 11.42 12.13 -18.44
N GLY A 166 11.56 11.14 -19.33
CA GLY A 166 11.81 9.75 -18.96
C GLY A 166 10.68 9.12 -18.15
N ILE A 167 9.44 9.60 -18.32
CA ILE A 167 8.25 9.10 -17.62
C ILE A 167 7.36 8.27 -18.56
N LYS A 168 6.49 7.43 -17.99
CA LYS A 168 5.52 6.69 -18.80
C LYS A 168 4.38 7.63 -19.19
N THR A 169 3.82 7.49 -20.39
CA THR A 169 2.62 8.25 -20.81
C THR A 169 1.41 8.05 -19.88
N THR A 170 1.45 7.00 -19.05
CA THR A 170 0.40 6.66 -18.08
C THR A 170 0.59 7.31 -16.71
N THR A 171 1.68 8.03 -16.46
CA THR A 171 1.85 8.73 -15.17
C THR A 171 1.13 10.08 -15.21
N PRO A 172 0.20 10.35 -14.28
CA PRO A 172 -0.45 11.65 -14.21
C PRO A 172 0.56 12.73 -13.81
N ILE A 173 0.49 13.88 -14.45
CA ILE A 173 1.33 15.06 -14.20
C ILE A 173 0.58 16.14 -13.40
N GLY A 174 -0.76 16.10 -13.38
CA GLY A 174 -1.60 17.05 -12.66
C GLY A 174 -3.02 16.55 -12.41
N GLY A 175 -3.81 17.36 -11.71
CA GLY A 175 -5.20 17.07 -11.35
C GLY A 175 -5.36 16.13 -10.15
N ILE A 176 -6.60 15.71 -9.87
CA ILE A 176 -6.94 14.79 -8.78
C ILE A 176 -6.23 13.45 -8.96
N ALA A 177 -6.12 12.96 -10.20
CA ALA A 177 -5.39 11.73 -10.49
C ALA A 177 -3.93 11.79 -10.06
N TYR A 178 -3.27 12.95 -10.14
CA TYR A 178 -1.92 13.11 -9.60
C TYR A 178 -1.90 12.98 -8.08
N TYR A 179 -2.76 13.69 -7.35
CA TYR A 179 -2.78 13.66 -5.88
C TYR A 179 -3.20 12.32 -5.28
N LEU A 180 -4.01 11.55 -6.01
CA LEU A 180 -4.44 10.20 -5.61
C LEU A 180 -3.51 9.11 -6.12
N ASN A 181 -2.57 9.43 -7.03
CA ASN A 181 -1.62 8.46 -7.52
C ASN A 181 -0.65 8.06 -6.40
N ARG A 182 -0.28 6.79 -6.43
CA ARG A 182 0.65 6.19 -5.47
C ARG A 182 1.99 6.89 -5.49
N VAL A 183 2.48 7.27 -4.31
CA VAL A 183 3.85 7.77 -4.12
C VAL A 183 4.82 6.60 -4.28
N ARG A 184 5.85 6.75 -5.12
CA ARG A 184 6.75 5.65 -5.53
C ARG A 184 8.09 5.68 -4.78
N GLY A 185 8.04 5.60 -3.46
CA GLY A 185 9.22 5.49 -2.61
C GLY A 185 9.99 6.80 -2.37
N LEU A 186 11.01 6.72 -1.53
CA LEU A 186 11.74 7.88 -0.98
C LEU A 186 12.43 8.72 -2.06
N SER A 187 12.88 8.09 -3.14
CA SER A 187 13.52 8.78 -4.28
C SER A 187 12.57 9.73 -5.02
N TYR A 188 11.26 9.53 -4.90
CA TYR A 188 10.27 10.32 -5.61
C TYR A 188 9.78 11.52 -4.80
N TRP A 189 9.68 11.40 -3.47
CA TRP A 189 9.16 12.47 -2.63
C TRP A 189 10.20 13.03 -1.64
N LEU A 190 10.87 12.20 -0.84
CA LEU A 190 11.72 12.69 0.25
C LEU A 190 13.04 13.28 -0.25
N LEU A 191 13.76 12.57 -1.11
CA LEU A 191 15.08 13.01 -1.55
C LEU A 191 15.04 14.31 -2.39
N PRO A 192 14.04 14.52 -3.27
CA PRO A 192 13.86 15.80 -3.92
C PRO A 192 13.57 16.96 -2.95
N LEU A 193 12.86 16.70 -1.83
CA LEU A 193 12.61 17.73 -0.82
C LEU A 193 13.86 18.10 -0.03
N ILE A 194 14.77 17.15 0.22
CA ILE A 194 16.00 17.37 0.98
C ILE A 194 17.10 17.99 0.11
N ASN A 195 17.26 17.53 -1.13
CA ASN A 195 18.28 18.03 -2.05
C ASN A 195 17.70 18.34 -3.45
N PRO A 196 17.12 19.54 -3.63
CA PRO A 196 16.50 19.92 -4.90
C PRO A 196 17.47 19.97 -6.08
N GLN A 197 18.76 20.25 -5.84
CA GLN A 197 19.78 20.40 -6.89
C GLN A 197 20.16 19.04 -7.50
N ALA A 198 20.27 18.00 -6.67
CA ALA A 198 20.60 16.64 -7.14
C ALA A 198 19.42 15.96 -7.87
N TYR A 199 18.17 16.30 -7.51
CA TYR A 199 16.94 15.69 -8.02
C TYR A 199 16.15 16.63 -8.94
N HIS A 200 16.84 17.50 -9.69
CA HIS A 200 16.20 18.48 -10.58
C HIS A 200 15.23 17.85 -11.59
N TYR A 201 15.47 16.59 -12.00
CA TYR A 201 14.61 15.84 -12.92
C TYR A 201 13.17 15.66 -12.42
N VAL A 202 12.94 15.62 -11.10
CA VAL A 202 11.59 15.50 -10.51
C VAL A 202 10.85 16.83 -10.58
N PHE A 203 11.58 17.94 -10.44
CA PHE A 203 11.01 19.29 -10.45
C PHE A 203 10.78 19.84 -11.87
N THR A 204 11.24 19.15 -12.92
CA THR A 204 11.05 19.57 -14.32
C THR A 204 9.59 19.84 -14.68
N TYR A 205 8.65 19.10 -14.08
CA TYR A 205 7.21 19.23 -14.34
C TYR A 205 6.38 19.31 -13.04
N GLN A 206 7.03 19.42 -11.88
CA GLN A 206 6.39 19.39 -10.56
C GLN A 206 6.86 20.55 -9.69
N THR A 207 5.92 21.26 -9.08
CA THR A 207 6.21 22.26 -8.05
C THR A 207 6.41 21.59 -6.70
N TYR A 208 7.29 22.13 -5.86
CA TYR A 208 7.52 21.67 -4.47
C TYR A 208 6.21 21.42 -3.69
N TRP A 209 5.27 22.36 -3.75
CA TRP A 209 3.97 22.25 -3.09
C TRP A 209 3.09 21.13 -3.62
N MET A 210 3.19 20.82 -4.93
CA MET A 210 2.43 19.75 -5.56
C MET A 210 2.91 18.38 -5.08
N LEU A 211 4.23 18.23 -4.88
CA LEU A 211 4.82 17.01 -4.33
C LEU A 211 4.40 16.75 -2.88
N VAL A 212 4.51 17.77 -2.01
CA VAL A 212 4.05 17.67 -0.61
C VAL A 212 2.55 17.42 -0.56
N GLY A 213 1.79 18.09 -1.42
CA GLY A 213 0.34 17.88 -1.57
C GLY A 213 -0.01 16.44 -1.95
N ASN A 214 0.72 15.83 -2.90
CA ASN A 214 0.52 14.43 -3.27
C ASN A 214 0.73 13.49 -2.08
N VAL A 215 1.81 13.64 -1.32
CA VAL A 215 2.07 12.80 -0.13
C VAL A 215 0.94 12.95 0.90
N VAL A 216 0.59 14.19 1.27
CA VAL A 216 -0.40 14.45 2.32
C VAL A 216 -1.78 13.98 1.90
N ILE A 217 -2.20 14.29 0.66
CA ILE A 217 -3.52 13.91 0.15
C ILE A 217 -3.60 12.39 -0.01
N PHE A 218 -2.58 11.75 -0.59
CA PHE A 218 -2.56 10.30 -0.76
C PHE A 218 -2.66 9.57 0.59
N VAL A 219 -1.85 9.93 1.58
CA VAL A 219 -1.88 9.31 2.91
C VAL A 219 -3.22 9.52 3.60
N SER A 220 -3.72 10.76 3.59
CA SER A 220 -4.99 11.11 4.24
C SER A 220 -6.17 10.39 3.57
N PHE A 221 -6.16 10.31 2.24
CA PHE A 221 -7.17 9.59 1.47
C PHE A 221 -7.12 8.09 1.74
N MET A 222 -5.93 7.50 1.74
CA MET A 222 -5.74 6.06 1.99
C MET A 222 -6.24 5.66 3.39
N ILE A 223 -5.91 6.45 4.42
CA ILE A 223 -6.39 6.24 5.79
C ILE A 223 -7.90 6.46 5.87
N GLY A 224 -8.39 7.59 5.37
CA GLY A 224 -9.81 7.96 5.44
C GLY A 224 -10.71 6.94 4.75
N MET A 225 -10.39 6.56 3.52
CA MET A 225 -11.15 5.56 2.77
C MET A 225 -11.05 4.16 3.38
N SER A 226 -9.89 3.78 3.93
CA SER A 226 -9.76 2.50 4.63
C SER A 226 -10.61 2.45 5.90
N ILE A 227 -10.78 3.55 6.64
CA ILE A 227 -11.72 3.61 7.78
C ILE A 227 -13.16 3.44 7.30
N ILE A 228 -13.53 4.15 6.24
CA ILE A 228 -14.90 4.11 5.67
C ILE A 228 -15.22 2.69 5.21
N PHE A 229 -14.35 2.07 4.41
CA PHE A 229 -14.54 0.71 3.95
C PHE A 229 -14.49 -0.32 5.08
N ALA A 230 -13.70 -0.11 6.14
CA ALA A 230 -13.71 -1.00 7.30
C ALA A 230 -15.08 -1.00 8.00
N LYS A 231 -15.70 0.17 8.14
CA LYS A 231 -17.05 0.28 8.71
C LYS A 231 -18.09 -0.43 7.84
N PHE A 232 -18.07 -0.15 6.53
CA PHE A 232 -18.99 -0.81 5.60
C PHE A 232 -18.82 -2.32 5.59
N TRP A 233 -17.57 -2.80 5.58
CA TRP A 233 -17.26 -4.23 5.56
C TRP A 233 -17.84 -4.97 6.76
N ILE A 234 -17.78 -4.38 7.95
CA ILE A 234 -18.24 -5.05 9.17
C ILE A 234 -19.76 -5.17 9.23
N GLU A 235 -20.47 -4.18 8.70
CA GLU A 235 -21.92 -4.24 8.58
C GLU A 235 -22.36 -5.25 7.50
N THR A 236 -21.69 -5.28 6.34
CA THR A 236 -22.06 -6.20 5.25
C THR A 236 -21.64 -7.65 5.50
N ALA A 237 -20.52 -7.88 6.19
CA ALA A 237 -20.03 -9.22 6.51
C ALA A 237 -20.69 -9.85 7.75
N ASN A 238 -21.73 -9.23 8.33
CA ASN A 238 -22.34 -9.66 9.60
C ASN A 238 -21.30 -9.80 10.74
N MET A 239 -20.30 -8.93 10.77
CA MET A 239 -19.29 -8.87 11.83
C MET A 239 -19.60 -7.77 12.86
N ASN A 240 -20.80 -7.19 12.83
CA ASN A 240 -21.21 -6.21 13.82
C ASN A 240 -21.45 -6.85 15.20
N ALA A 241 -21.48 -6.03 16.24
CA ALA A 241 -21.60 -6.49 17.63
C ALA A 241 -22.84 -7.35 17.88
N LYS A 242 -23.95 -7.01 17.24
CA LYS A 242 -25.22 -7.73 17.35
C LYS A 242 -25.16 -9.13 16.72
N ALA A 243 -24.61 -9.26 15.51
CA ALA A 243 -24.47 -10.55 14.85
C ALA A 243 -23.56 -11.49 15.64
N ILE A 244 -22.43 -10.99 16.14
CA ILE A 244 -21.49 -11.79 16.95
C ILE A 244 -22.11 -12.18 18.29
N ALA A 245 -22.83 -11.26 18.95
CA ALA A 245 -23.52 -11.61 20.19
C ALA A 245 -24.53 -12.75 19.98
N LYS A 246 -25.29 -12.71 18.88
CA LYS A 246 -26.24 -13.77 18.51
C LYS A 246 -25.52 -15.09 18.20
N GLN A 247 -24.38 -15.05 17.51
CA GLN A 247 -23.57 -16.23 17.17
C GLN A 247 -22.93 -16.89 18.42
N ILE A 248 -22.41 -16.08 19.35
CA ILE A 248 -21.84 -16.59 20.61
C ILE A 248 -22.94 -17.25 21.45
N GLN A 249 -24.11 -16.60 21.54
CA GLN A 249 -25.24 -17.14 22.28
C GLN A 249 -25.80 -18.42 21.66
N SER A 250 -25.89 -18.52 20.33
CA SER A 250 -26.35 -19.75 19.64
C SER A 250 -25.40 -20.92 19.85
N SER A 251 -24.12 -20.63 20.10
CA SER A 251 -23.10 -21.61 20.47
C SER A 251 -23.18 -22.06 21.95
N GLY A 252 -24.16 -21.60 22.72
CA GLY A 252 -24.33 -21.93 24.14
C GLY A 252 -23.26 -21.32 25.07
N MET A 253 -22.49 -20.36 24.57
CA MET A 253 -21.46 -19.65 25.32
C MET A 253 -22.02 -18.36 25.92
N GLN A 254 -21.56 -18.00 27.11
CA GLN A 254 -21.92 -16.75 27.79
C GLN A 254 -20.71 -16.14 28.50
N ILE A 255 -20.77 -14.84 28.80
CA ILE A 255 -19.74 -14.19 29.62
C ILE A 255 -19.95 -14.60 31.08
N PRO A 256 -18.91 -15.12 31.77
CA PRO A 256 -19.00 -15.44 33.20
C PRO A 256 -19.49 -14.27 34.04
N GLY A 257 -20.45 -14.51 34.93
CA GLY A 257 -20.96 -13.49 35.87
C GLY A 257 -22.14 -12.65 35.35
N PHE A 258 -22.55 -12.79 34.09
CA PHE A 258 -23.73 -12.10 33.54
C PHE A 258 -24.88 -13.06 33.23
N ARG A 259 -26.12 -12.55 33.25
CA ARG A 259 -27.30 -13.31 32.81
C ARG A 259 -27.24 -13.56 31.30
N ARG A 260 -27.84 -14.67 30.84
CA ARG A 260 -27.98 -15.00 29.42
C ARG A 260 -28.92 -14.03 28.72
N SER A 261 -28.40 -12.91 28.28
CA SER A 261 -29.11 -12.02 27.37
C SER A 261 -28.19 -11.56 26.24
N PRO A 262 -28.61 -11.72 24.96
CA PRO A 262 -27.85 -11.22 23.83
C PRO A 262 -27.62 -9.71 23.93
N ALA A 263 -28.56 -8.97 24.52
CA ALA A 263 -28.44 -7.53 24.74
C ALA A 263 -27.25 -7.15 25.65
N VAL A 264 -26.92 -7.95 26.68
CA VAL A 264 -25.76 -7.66 27.55
C VAL A 264 -24.46 -7.93 26.82
N LEU A 265 -24.38 -9.04 26.09
CA LEU A 265 -23.21 -9.38 25.28
C LEU A 265 -22.98 -8.35 24.17
N GLU A 266 -24.04 -7.95 23.47
CA GLU A 266 -24.02 -6.90 22.45
C GLU A 266 -23.51 -5.58 23.05
N LYS A 267 -24.01 -5.14 24.20
CA LYS A 267 -23.58 -3.89 24.84
C LYS A 267 -22.08 -3.88 25.17
N ILE A 268 -21.53 -5.02 25.59
CA ILE A 268 -20.09 -5.16 25.86
C ILE A 268 -19.32 -5.12 24.54
N LEU A 269 -19.72 -5.91 23.54
CA LEU A 269 -19.06 -5.97 22.24
C LEU A 269 -19.11 -4.62 21.49
N ASN A 270 -20.21 -3.87 21.62
CA ASN A 270 -20.40 -2.58 20.95
C ASN A 270 -19.47 -1.49 21.50
N LYS A 271 -18.88 -1.68 22.69
CA LYS A 271 -17.82 -0.79 23.20
C LYS A 271 -16.49 -1.01 22.48
N TYR A 272 -16.21 -2.25 22.03
CA TYR A 272 -14.93 -2.62 21.46
C TYR A 272 -14.94 -2.64 19.93
N ILE A 273 -15.95 -3.28 19.30
CA ILE A 273 -15.96 -3.52 17.86
C ILE A 273 -15.84 -2.22 17.05
N PRO A 274 -16.67 -1.18 17.25
CA PRO A 274 -16.55 0.06 16.46
C PRO A 274 -15.20 0.76 16.61
N ALA A 275 -14.62 0.75 17.81
CA ALA A 275 -13.31 1.35 18.07
C ALA A 275 -12.20 0.56 17.36
N VAL A 276 -12.21 -0.77 17.48
CA VAL A 276 -11.24 -1.65 16.82
C VAL A 276 -11.41 -1.60 15.29
N THR A 277 -12.63 -1.45 14.78
CA THR A 277 -12.90 -1.22 13.35
C THR A 277 -12.16 0.00 12.83
N ILE A 278 -12.39 1.15 13.45
CA ILE A 278 -11.79 2.42 13.04
C ILE A 278 -10.27 2.34 13.14
N PHE A 279 -9.78 1.81 14.26
CA PHE A 279 -8.35 1.60 14.45
C PHE A 279 -7.76 0.68 13.38
N SER A 280 -8.40 -0.46 13.08
CA SER A 280 -7.92 -1.40 12.07
C SER A 280 -7.88 -0.77 10.68
N GLY A 281 -8.96 -0.10 10.26
CA GLY A 281 -9.01 0.58 8.96
C GLY A 281 -7.94 1.66 8.84
N ALA A 282 -7.76 2.47 9.91
CA ALA A 282 -6.73 3.50 9.95
C ALA A 282 -5.33 2.90 9.92
N ALA A 283 -5.06 1.87 10.72
CA ALA A 283 -3.75 1.26 10.85
C ALA A 283 -3.32 0.55 9.56
N VAL A 284 -4.20 -0.25 8.94
CA VAL A 284 -3.88 -0.93 7.66
C VAL A 284 -3.72 0.09 6.54
N GLY A 285 -4.58 1.12 6.48
CA GLY A 285 -4.47 2.21 5.50
C GLY A 285 -3.17 3.01 5.64
N ALA A 286 -2.79 3.33 6.88
CA ALA A 286 -1.53 4.01 7.19
C ALA A 286 -0.33 3.12 6.80
N LEU A 287 -0.35 1.83 7.15
CA LEU A 287 0.73 0.91 6.82
C LEU A 287 0.91 0.76 5.30
N ALA A 288 -0.18 0.69 4.54
CA ALA A 288 -0.14 0.63 3.09
C ALA A 288 0.49 1.91 2.52
N ALA A 289 0.03 3.06 3.00
CA ALA A 289 0.55 4.36 2.55
C ALA A 289 2.03 4.53 2.90
N PHE A 290 2.45 4.18 4.12
CA PHE A 290 3.86 4.24 4.52
C PHE A 290 4.75 3.29 3.72
N ALA A 291 4.25 2.10 3.39
CA ALA A 291 4.96 1.18 2.51
C ALA A 291 5.17 1.75 1.10
N ASP A 292 4.18 2.48 0.60
CA ASP A 292 4.30 3.20 -0.67
C ASP A 292 5.29 4.37 -0.59
N LEU A 293 5.28 5.12 0.52
CA LEU A 293 6.22 6.23 0.76
C LEU A 293 7.67 5.78 0.88
N ILE A 294 7.93 4.65 1.55
CA ILE A 294 9.28 4.09 1.67
C ILE A 294 9.72 3.48 0.33
N GLY A 295 8.77 2.83 -0.35
CA GLY A 295 9.01 2.06 -1.56
C GLY A 295 9.29 0.60 -1.23
N THR A 296 8.81 -0.29 -2.10
CA THR A 296 8.91 -1.74 -1.91
C THR A 296 9.60 -2.39 -3.10
N VAL A 297 10.27 -3.53 -2.86
CA VAL A 297 10.99 -4.25 -3.91
C VAL A 297 10.04 -4.82 -4.96
N GLY A 298 10.52 -4.86 -6.21
CA GLY A 298 9.77 -5.41 -7.33
C GLY A 298 8.69 -4.48 -7.85
N ASN A 299 8.71 -3.21 -7.47
CA ASN A 299 7.63 -2.26 -7.75
C ASN A 299 6.24 -2.75 -7.28
N THR A 300 6.22 -3.69 -6.32
CA THR A 300 5.04 -4.17 -5.61
C THR A 300 4.33 -2.99 -4.95
N SER A 301 3.02 -3.06 -4.68
CA SER A 301 2.34 -2.06 -3.84
C SER A 301 2.49 -2.34 -2.35
N GLY A 302 2.45 -1.30 -1.52
CA GLY A 302 2.35 -1.42 -0.07
C GLY A 302 1.15 -2.26 0.35
N THR A 303 0.02 -2.04 -0.34
CA THR A 303 -1.15 -2.93 -0.30
C THR A 303 -0.80 -4.38 -0.66
N GLY A 304 -0.04 -4.61 -1.74
CA GLY A 304 0.40 -5.94 -2.14
C GLY A 304 1.18 -6.66 -1.04
N VAL A 305 2.15 -5.97 -0.42
CA VAL A 305 2.94 -6.54 0.70
C VAL A 305 2.04 -6.91 1.88
N LEU A 306 1.11 -6.03 2.26
CA LEU A 306 0.13 -6.31 3.33
C LEU A 306 -0.71 -7.55 3.02
N LEU A 307 -1.13 -7.72 1.76
CA LEU A 307 -1.95 -8.83 1.32
C LEU A 307 -1.23 -10.16 1.46
N THR A 308 0.04 -10.23 1.09
CA THR A 308 0.83 -11.46 1.22
C THR A 308 1.00 -11.89 2.68
N VAL A 309 1.03 -10.95 3.63
CA VAL A 309 1.13 -11.30 5.07
C VAL A 309 -0.19 -11.82 5.63
N GLY A 310 -1.32 -11.24 5.19
CA GLY A 310 -2.63 -11.56 5.77
C GLY A 310 -3.43 -12.65 5.07
N ILE A 311 -2.98 -13.14 3.90
CA ILE A 311 -3.56 -14.28 3.18
C ILE A 311 -2.92 -15.57 3.66
#